data_AF-A0A5K1F9R5-F1
#
_entry.id   AF-A0A5K1F9R5-F1
#
_cell.length_a   1.000
_cell.length_b   1.000
_cell.length_c   1.000
_cell.angle_alpha   90.00
_cell.angle_beta   90.00
_cell.angle_gamma   90.00
#
_symmetry.space_group_name_H-M   'P 1'
#
loop_
_entity.id
_entity.type
_entity.pdbx_description
1 polymer ?
#
loop_
_entity_poly.entity_id
_entity_poly.type
_entity_poly.pdbx_seq_one_letter_code
_entity_poly.pdbx_strand_id
1 'polypeptide(L)' 'PEEQRTAFKPPKFMVIGHRGSGMNALSSPDGRMKAIKENSLLSFNTAAKLGVEFVEFDVQ' A
#
# COMPACT_ATOMS: atom_id res chain seq x y z
N PRO A 1 -27.64 -12.64 36.22
CA PRO A 1 -26.54 -11.89 35.56
C PRO A 1 -26.70 -12.02 34.03
N GLU A 2 -27.14 -10.96 33.37
CA GLU A 2 -27.19 -10.93 31.91
C GLU A 2 -25.77 -10.86 31.36
N GLU A 3 -25.38 -11.91 30.64
CA GLU A 3 -24.13 -11.98 29.90
C GLU A 3 -24.22 -11.01 28.73
N GLN A 4 -23.56 -9.86 28.87
CA GLN A 4 -23.53 -8.81 27.85
C GLN A 4 -22.74 -9.34 26.64
N ARG A 5 -23.46 -9.91 25.67
CA ARG A 5 -22.89 -10.37 24.39
C ARG A 5 -22.35 -9.15 23.66
N THR A 6 -21.04 -8.97 23.65
CA THR A 6 -20.38 -7.95 22.85
C THR A 6 -20.63 -8.26 21.37
N ALA A 7 -21.24 -7.32 20.66
CA ALA A 7 -21.43 -7.47 19.21
C ALA A 7 -20.07 -7.55 18.53
N PHE A 8 -19.88 -8.55 17.67
CA PHE A 8 -18.68 -8.69 16.86
C PHE A 8 -18.52 -7.44 15.97
N LYS A 9 -17.42 -6.69 16.18
CA LYS A 9 -17.03 -5.59 15.30
C LYS A 9 -15.92 -6.09 14.37
N PRO A 10 -16.16 -6.20 13.05
CA PRO A 10 -15.10 -6.57 12.13
C PRO A 10 -14.00 -5.49 12.15
N PRO A 11 -12.73 -5.87 11.97
CA PRO A 11 -11.65 -4.91 11.88
C PRO A 11 -11.86 -3.97 10.69
N LYS A 12 -11.36 -2.72 10.81
CA LYS A 12 -11.41 -1.74 9.72
C LYS A 12 -10.64 -2.31 8.51
N PHE A 13 -11.28 -2.27 7.34
CA PHE A 13 -10.59 -2.55 6.08
C PHE A 13 -9.57 -1.44 5.78
N MET A 14 -8.33 -1.80 5.48
CA MET A 14 -7.22 -0.87 5.29
C MET A 14 -6.50 -1.13 3.97
N VAL A 15 -6.15 -0.05 3.28
CA VAL A 15 -5.34 -0.08 2.06
C VAL A 15 -3.95 0.47 2.36
N ILE A 16 -2.92 -0.32 2.08
CA ILE A 16 -1.52 0.01 2.33
C ILE A 16 -0.77 0.00 0.99
N GLY A 17 0.06 1.02 0.76
CA GLY A 17 0.95 1.05 -0.38
C GLY A 17 2.10 0.05 -0.22
N HIS A 18 2.06 -1.06 -0.98
CA HIS A 18 3.09 -2.09 -0.96
C HIS A 18 4.42 -1.58 -1.56
N ARG A 19 5.50 -1.52 -0.78
CA ARG A 19 6.81 -0.96 -1.16
C ARG A 19 6.73 0.42 -1.83
N GLY A 20 5.74 1.22 -1.42
CA GLY A 20 5.23 2.37 -2.18
C GLY A 20 4.00 2.01 -3.01
N SER A 21 4.07 2.10 -4.34
CA SER A 21 2.92 1.88 -5.23
C SER A 21 2.84 0.47 -5.84
N GLY A 22 3.60 -0.50 -5.30
CA GLY A 22 3.50 -1.93 -5.63
C GLY A 22 3.86 -2.33 -7.06
N MET A 23 4.43 -1.43 -7.86
CA MET A 23 4.69 -1.66 -9.29
C MET A 23 6.19 -1.61 -9.60
N ASN A 24 6.88 -2.74 -9.47
CA ASN A 24 8.15 -2.94 -10.17
C ASN A 24 7.87 -3.22 -11.66
N ALA A 25 7.47 -2.20 -12.42
CA ALA A 25 7.33 -2.33 -13.87
C ALA A 25 8.69 -2.30 -14.60
N LEU A 26 9.77 -2.77 -13.95
CA LEU A 26 11.16 -2.74 -14.45
C LEU A 26 11.34 -3.52 -15.77
N SER A 27 10.40 -4.40 -16.12
CA SER A 27 10.44 -5.22 -17.33
C SER A 27 9.38 -4.87 -18.38
N SER A 28 8.66 -3.73 -18.26
CA SER A 28 7.67 -3.38 -19.29
C SER A 28 8.35 -3.11 -20.64
N PRO A 29 7.94 -3.78 -21.73
CA PRO A 29 8.45 -3.52 -23.07
C PRO A 29 7.90 -2.21 -23.67
N ASP A 30 6.85 -1.64 -23.07
CA ASP A 30 6.30 -0.33 -23.48
C ASP A 30 7.09 0.80 -22.79
N GLY A 31 7.88 1.55 -23.57
CA GLY A 31 8.66 2.69 -23.07
C GLY A 31 7.83 3.87 -22.55
N ARG A 32 6.51 3.87 -22.76
CA ARG A 32 5.58 4.81 -22.12
C ARG A 32 5.31 4.44 -20.66
N MET A 33 5.44 3.16 -20.32
CA MET A 33 5.37 2.68 -18.95
C MET A 33 6.74 2.84 -18.29
N LYS A 34 7.02 4.06 -17.82
CA LYS A 34 8.21 4.29 -16.98
C LYS A 34 8.04 3.51 -15.67
N ALA A 35 8.94 2.56 -15.43
CA ALA A 35 8.98 1.82 -14.18
C ALA A 35 9.19 2.79 -13.00
N ILE A 36 8.27 2.79 -12.05
CA ILE A 36 8.49 3.44 -10.74
C ILE A 36 9.21 2.41 -9.88
N LYS A 37 10.49 2.63 -9.56
CA LYS A 37 11.25 1.72 -8.70
C LYS A 37 10.60 1.61 -7.32
N GLU A 38 10.38 0.39 -6.83
CA GLU A 38 9.88 0.18 -5.47
C GLU A 38 10.87 0.62 -4.39
N ASN A 39 10.39 0.73 -3.15
CA ASN A 39 11.19 1.13 -1.99
C ASN A 39 12.00 2.43 -2.27
N SER A 40 11.36 3.40 -2.92
CA SER A 40 11.96 4.65 -3.33
C SER A 40 11.05 5.83 -2.99
N LEU A 41 11.62 7.02 -2.79
CA LEU A 41 10.84 8.22 -2.49
C LEU A 41 9.76 8.50 -3.55
N LEU A 42 10.04 8.18 -4.83
CA LEU A 42 9.07 8.35 -5.90
C LEU A 42 7.89 7.37 -5.78
N SER A 43 8.13 6.09 -5.44
CA SER A 43 7.04 5.12 -5.22
C SER A 43 6.20 5.50 -4.00
N PHE A 44 6.82 6.01 -2.94
CA PHE A 44 6.12 6.46 -1.73
C PHE A 44 5.23 7.67 -2.00
N ASN A 45 5.76 8.70 -2.67
CA ASN A 45 5.00 9.89 -3.05
C ASN A 45 3.86 9.55 -4.02
N THR A 46 4.05 8.56 -4.88
CA THR A 46 3.01 8.08 -5.79
C THR A 46 1.90 7.37 -5.02
N ALA A 47 2.24 6.50 -4.07
CA ALA A 47 1.27 5.83 -3.20
C ALA A 47 0.46 6.83 -2.36
N ALA A 48 1.12 7.86 -1.81
CA ALA A 48 0.45 8.92 -1.04
C ALA A 48 -0.61 9.65 -1.87
N LYS A 49 -0.37 9.88 -3.17
CA LYS A 49 -1.36 10.48 -4.09
C LYS A 49 -2.57 9.59 -4.37
N LEU A 50 -2.46 8.28 -4.13
CA LEU A 50 -3.56 7.32 -4.25
C LEU A 50 -4.41 7.22 -2.98
N GLY A 51 -4.08 7.99 -1.93
CA GLY A 51 -4.87 8.07 -0.70
C GLY A 51 -4.70 6.87 0.24
N VAL A 52 -3.59 6.13 0.13
CA VAL A 52 -3.30 5.04 1.07
C VAL A 52 -3.04 5.60 2.47
N GLU A 53 -3.48 4.87 3.50
CA GLU A 53 -3.31 5.29 4.90
C GLU A 53 -1.86 5.10 5.37
N PHE A 54 -1.20 4.07 4.86
CA PHE A 54 0.18 3.73 5.18
C PHE A 54 0.94 3.32 3.93
N VAL A 55 2.26 3.46 3.99
CA VAL A 55 3.20 2.94 3.00
C VAL A 55 4.09 1.92 3.69
N GLU A 56 4.17 0.73 3.12
CA GLU A 56 5.09 -0.33 3.55
C GLU A 56 6.43 -0.17 2.82
N PHE A 57 7.54 -0.45 3.52
CA PHE A 57 8.90 -0.38 2.99
C PHE A 57 9.83 -1.35 3.72
N ASP A 58 10.79 -1.94 3.00
CA ASP A 58 11.79 -2.82 3.59
C ASP A 58 12.93 -2.00 4.22
N VAL A 59 13.38 -2.42 5.40
CA VAL A 59 14.62 -1.95 6.05
C VAL A 59 15.70 -3.02 5.93
N GLN A 60 16.98 -2.60 5.87
CA GLN A 60 18.14 -3.50 5.84
C GLN A 60 18.89 -3.48 7.16
#